data_AF-A0A9N9IXN2-F1
#
_entry.id   AF-A0A9N9IXN2-F1
#
_cell.length_a   1.000
_cell.length_b   1.000
_cell.length_c   1.000
_cell.angle_alpha   90.00
_cell.angle_beta   90.00
_cell.angle_gamma   90.00
#
_symmetry.space_group_name_H-M   'P 1'
#
loop_
_entity.id
_entity.type
_entity.pdbx_description
1 polymer ?
#
loop_
_entity_poly.entity_id
_entity_poly.type
_entity_poly.pdbx_seq_one_letter_code
_entity_poly.pdbx_strand_id
1 'polypeptide(L)' 'LFTVPFNELGAALLAFTGNDVFNRSMRLLARKQDISRGRDGLSFEGTLVAQRTEREIFDALGVPWR' A
#
# COMPACT_ATOMS: atom_id res chain seq x y z
N LEU A 1 -12.53 17.36 -2.78
CA LEU A 1 -11.54 17.34 -1.69
C LEU A 1 -11.29 15.88 -1.31
N PHE A 2 -10.07 15.38 -1.48
CA PHE A 2 -9.70 14.03 -1.05
C PHE A 2 -9.09 14.13 0.35
N THR A 3 -9.77 13.55 1.34
CA THR A 3 -9.36 13.60 2.75
C THR A 3 -9.15 12.19 3.25
N VAL A 4 -7.98 11.93 3.82
CA VAL A 4 -7.63 10.65 4.42
C VAL A 4 -7.10 10.90 5.83
N PRO A 5 -7.32 9.96 6.77
CA PRO A 5 -6.64 9.98 8.06
C PRO A 5 -5.13 10.08 7.87
N PHE A 6 -4.45 10.80 8.78
CA PHE A 6 -2.99 11.00 8.70
C PHE A 6 -2.22 9.68 8.61
N ASN A 7 -2.71 8.64 9.28
CA ASN A 7 -2.08 7.32 9.26
C ASN A 7 -2.22 6.60 7.91
N GLU A 8 -3.20 6.96 7.08
CA GLU A 8 -3.47 6.37 5.75
C GLU A 8 -2.72 7.05 4.61
N LEU A 9 -1.93 8.08 4.92
CA LEU A 9 -1.34 8.96 3.91
C LEU A 9 -0.49 8.18 2.90
N GLY A 10 0.29 7.19 3.32
CA GLY A 10 1.12 6.38 2.43
C GLY A 10 0.30 5.54 1.45
N ALA A 11 -0.73 4.86 1.94
CA ALA A 11 -1.61 4.05 1.10
C ALA A 11 -2.41 4.92 0.11
N ALA A 12 -2.82 6.09 0.57
CA ALA A 12 -3.54 7.08 -0.20
C ALA A 12 -2.66 7.73 -1.29
N LEU A 13 -1.42 8.10 -0.94
CA LEU A 13 -0.42 8.60 -1.90
C LEU A 13 -0.17 7.56 -2.98
N LEU A 14 0.10 6.30 -2.63
CA LEU A 14 0.34 5.22 -3.59
C LEU A 14 -0.82 5.05 -4.58
N ALA A 15 -2.06 5.16 -4.08
CA ALA A 15 -3.27 5.07 -4.90
C ALA A 15 -3.45 6.28 -5.82
N PHE A 16 -2.95 7.45 -5.42
CA PHE A 16 -3.14 8.72 -6.13
C PHE A 16 -2.01 9.04 -7.13
N THR A 17 -0.76 8.74 -6.77
CA THR A 17 0.45 9.02 -7.57
C THR A 17 0.74 7.91 -8.59
N GLY A 18 0.36 6.67 -8.29
CA GLY A 18 0.56 5.52 -9.15
C GLY A 18 -0.43 5.45 -10.32
N ASN A 19 0.01 4.95 -11.47
CA ASN A 19 -0.90 4.61 -12.58
C ASN A 19 -1.62 3.27 -12.34
N ASP A 20 -2.66 2.98 -13.12
CA ASP A 20 -3.49 1.79 -12.96
C ASP A 20 -2.72 0.47 -13.04
N VAL A 21 -1.74 0.39 -13.95
CA VAL A 21 -0.90 -0.80 -14.15
C VAL A 21 -0.06 -1.04 -12.90
N PHE A 22 0.64 -0.01 -12.43
CA PHE A 22 1.46 -0.07 -11.24
C PHE A 22 0.61 -0.45 -10.00
N ASN A 23 -0.52 0.21 -9.79
CA ASN A 23 -1.42 -0.09 -8.68
C ASN A 23 -1.97 -1.53 -8.72
N ARG A 24 -2.23 -2.07 -9.93
CA ARG A 24 -2.64 -3.46 -10.11
C ARG A 24 -1.50 -4.43 -9.80
N SER A 25 -0.28 -4.13 -10.23
CA SER A 25 0.92 -4.92 -9.90
C SER A 25 1.16 -4.98 -8.39
N MET A 26 1.05 -3.85 -7.69
CA MET A 26 1.20 -3.81 -6.22
C MET A 26 0.13 -4.66 -5.51
N ARG A 27 -1.12 -4.63 -5.98
CA ARG A 27 -2.20 -5.50 -5.46
C ARG A 27 -1.93 -6.98 -5.70
N LEU A 28 -1.43 -7.34 -6.89
CA LEU A 28 -1.07 -8.72 -7.22
C LEU A 28 0.10 -9.21 -6.38
N LEU A 29 1.10 -8.37 -6.16
CA LEU A 29 2.26 -8.68 -5.33
C LEU A 29 1.86 -8.90 -3.86
N ALA A 30 1.01 -8.02 -3.32
CA ALA A 30 0.48 -8.17 -1.97
C ALA A 30 -0.25 -9.51 -1.82
N ARG A 31 -1.15 -9.86 -2.75
CA ARG A 31 -1.88 -11.14 -2.75
C ARG A 31 -0.97 -12.36 -2.84
N LYS A 32 0.14 -12.28 -3.58
CA LYS A 32 1.12 -13.39 -3.68
C LYS A 32 1.88 -13.61 -2.37
N GLN A 33 1.94 -12.61 -1.52
CA GLN A 33 2.62 -12.65 -0.23
C GLN A 33 1.62 -12.82 0.93
N ASP A 34 0.37 -13.21 0.67
CA ASP A 34 -0.72 -13.25 1.65
C ASP A 34 -0.95 -11.92 2.41
N ILE A 35 -0.56 -10.81 1.77
CA ILE A 35 -0.83 -9.45 2.24
C ILE A 35 -2.13 -8.97 1.57
N SER A 36 -3.17 -8.73 2.37
CA SER A 36 -4.39 -8.06 1.96
C SER A 36 -4.20 -6.53 1.91
N ARG A 37 -4.59 -5.89 0.80
CA ARG A 37 -4.64 -4.42 0.69
C ARG A 37 -6.06 -3.95 0.99
N GLY A 38 -6.25 -3.32 2.15
CA GLY A 38 -7.49 -2.66 2.55
C GLY A 38 -7.50 -1.17 2.18
N ARG A 39 -8.60 -0.50 2.52
CA ARG A 39 -8.72 0.97 2.42
C ARG A 39 -7.72 1.66 3.37
N ASP A 40 -7.46 1.01 4.49
CA ASP A 40 -6.66 1.50 5.59
C ASP A 40 -5.21 0.98 5.52
N GLY A 41 -4.70 0.53 4.37
CA GLY A 41 -3.30 0.09 4.21
C GLY A 41 -3.10 -1.37 3.80
N LEU A 42 -1.87 -1.87 3.99
CA LEU A 42 -1.49 -3.26 3.79
C LEU A 42 -1.57 -4.01 5.11
N SER A 43 -2.26 -5.15 5.11
CA SER A 43 -2.33 -6.07 6.24
C SER A 43 -1.91 -7.48 5.83
N PHE A 44 -1.10 -8.14 6.64
CA PHE A 44 -0.72 -9.54 6.48
C PHE A 44 -1.44 -10.36 7.55
N GLU A 45 -2.22 -11.37 7.14
CA GLU A 45 -3.04 -12.19 8.07
C GLU A 45 -3.93 -11.37 9.03
N GLY A 46 -4.42 -10.21 8.59
CA GLY A 46 -5.24 -9.32 9.42
C GLY A 46 -4.46 -8.34 10.31
N THR A 47 -3.12 -8.39 10.30
CA THR A 47 -2.25 -7.43 10.99
C THR A 47 -1.76 -6.36 10.04
N LEU A 48 -1.99 -5.09 10.37
CA LEU A 48 -1.49 -3.95 9.58
C LEU A 48 0.05 -3.96 9.53
N VAL A 49 0.62 -4.08 8.33
CA VAL A 49 2.08 -4.14 8.10
C VAL A 49 2.64 -2.83 7.54
N ALA A 50 1.85 -2.05 6.80
CA ALA A 50 2.27 -0.75 6.28
C ALA A 50 1.09 0.13 5.89
N GLN A 51 1.16 1.43 6.22
CA GLN A 51 0.04 2.34 6.01
C GLN A 51 0.46 3.81 5.84
N ARG A 52 1.42 4.25 6.66
CA ARG A 52 1.68 5.69 6.88
C ARG A 52 2.56 6.31 5.82
N THR A 53 3.50 5.56 5.24
CA THR A 53 4.36 6.06 4.17
C THR A 53 4.38 5.10 2.99
N GLU A 54 4.59 5.62 1.79
CA GLU A 54 4.82 4.78 0.60
C GLU A 54 6.03 3.88 0.81
N ARG A 55 7.09 4.40 1.44
CA ARG A 55 8.31 3.64 1.74
C ARG A 55 8.03 2.41 2.61
N GLU A 56 7.28 2.54 3.70
CA GLU A 56 6.86 1.40 4.53
C GLU A 56 6.12 0.35 3.69
N ILE A 57 5.28 0.80 2.74
CA ILE A 57 4.51 -0.09 1.84
C ILE A 57 5.44 -0.81 0.86
N PHE A 58 6.40 -0.10 0.27
CA PHE A 58 7.38 -0.68 -0.63
C PHE A 58 8.30 -1.69 0.08
N ASP A 59 8.77 -1.34 1.28
CA ASP A 59 9.60 -2.21 2.12
C ASP A 59 8.82 -3.48 2.51
N ALA A 60 7.56 -3.36 2.93
CA ALA A 60 6.69 -4.49 3.26
C ALA A 60 6.41 -5.41 2.07
N LEU A 61 6.47 -4.89 0.84
CA LEU A 61 6.29 -5.66 -0.39
C LEU A 61 7.61 -6.15 -1.00
N GLY A 62 8.76 -5.80 -0.42
CA GLY A 62 10.08 -6.15 -0.94
C GLY A 62 10.42 -5.46 -2.27
N VAL A 63 9.83 -4.29 -2.53
CA VAL A 63 10.02 -3.51 -3.75
C VAL A 63 10.94 -2.33 -3.45
N PRO A 64 11.97 -2.05 -4.27
CA PRO A 64 12.83 -0.89 -4.06
C PRO A 64 12.05 0.42 -4.23
N TRP A 65 12.10 1.28 -3.21
CA TRP A 65 11.58 2.65 -3.31
C TRP A 65 12.51 3.51 -4.18
N ARG A 66 11.94 4.27 -5.11
CA ARG A 66 12.65 5.12 -6.07
C ARG A 66 11.92 6.43 -6.25
#